data_AF-A0A5B9FWD0-F1
#
_entry.id   AF-A0A5B9FWD0-F1
#
_cell.length_a   1.000
_cell.length_b   1.000
_cell.length_c   1.000
_cell.angle_alpha   90.00
_cell.angle_beta   90.00
_cell.angle_gamma   90.00
#
_symmetry.space_group_name_H-M   'P 1'
#
loop_
_entity.id
_entity.type
_entity.pdbx_description
1 polymer ?
#
loop_
_entity_poly.entity_id
_entity_poly.type
_entity_poly.pdbx_seq_one_letter_code
_entity_poly.pdbx_strand_id
1 'polypeptide(L)'
;MTFTLHFRLFVYLVLGFIAATVVGTLTHELGHIAVAKMLGYKTELHYAYMVHYDSPHELEFYDFYDQNSKVITGNKDPEIIKKFKELRERDKKENLLVVLGGPLQTMLTGTIGFLLLWFNRKKIGNKLTLVQWVLVFLTFFLSRQVYNFLSGILFLIIKGKWGHGDDETRISQLFDLPVWFVGLATALIAAVFLAITVFKLIPKQQRLTFITAGIIGSGFGVLIWLKYFGPVILP
;
A
#
# COMPACT_ATOMS: atom_id res chain seq x y z
N MET A 1 -35.22 -10.14 -4.33
CA MET A 1 -34.14 -10.19 -3.33
C MET A 1 -34.48 -9.17 -2.26
N THR A 2 -34.73 -9.58 -1.02
CA THR A 2 -34.93 -8.66 0.10
C THR A 2 -33.57 -8.23 0.62
N PHE A 3 -33.20 -6.98 0.34
CA PHE A 3 -32.04 -6.36 0.94
C PHE A 3 -32.34 -6.06 2.40
N THR A 4 -31.61 -6.69 3.31
CA THR A 4 -31.80 -6.47 4.75
C THR A 4 -30.51 -5.92 5.34
N LEU A 5 -30.63 -4.79 6.05
CA LEU A 5 -29.52 -4.18 6.76
C LEU A 5 -29.51 -4.75 8.19
N HIS A 6 -28.45 -5.48 8.52
CA HIS A 6 -28.30 -6.06 9.84
C HIS A 6 -27.58 -5.08 10.77
N PHE A 7 -28.33 -4.28 11.52
CA PHE A 7 -27.77 -3.16 12.31
C PHE A 7 -26.63 -3.56 13.26
N ARG A 8 -26.77 -4.67 14.00
CA ARG A 8 -25.68 -5.14 14.89
C ARG A 8 -24.41 -5.49 14.11
N LEU A 9 -24.55 -6.17 12.98
CA LEU A 9 -23.43 -6.51 12.10
C LEU A 9 -22.82 -5.24 11.49
N PHE A 10 -23.65 -4.29 11.07
CA PHE A 10 -23.22 -3.01 10.53
C PHE A 10 -22.27 -2.28 11.47
N VAL A 11 -22.63 -2.13 12.75
CA VAL A 11 -21.79 -1.47 13.75
C VAL A 11 -20.45 -2.17 13.90
N TYR A 12 -20.43 -3.50 14.03
CA TYR A 12 -19.18 -4.26 14.13
C TYR A 12 -18.30 -4.11 12.89
N LEU A 13 -18.90 -4.09 11.71
CA LEU A 13 -18.15 -3.92 10.47
C LEU A 13 -17.58 -2.51 10.34
N VAL A 14 -18.33 -1.47 10.69
CA VAL A 14 -17.83 -0.08 10.69
C VAL A 14 -16.61 0.05 11.61
N LEU A 15 -16.72 -0.44 12.85
CA LEU A 15 -15.58 -0.42 13.79
C LEU A 15 -14.40 -1.25 13.27
N GLY A 16 -14.68 -2.42 12.67
CA GLY A 16 -13.67 -3.25 12.05
C GLY A 16 -12.94 -2.56 10.90
N PHE A 17 -13.66 -1.82 10.04
CA PHE A 17 -13.06 -1.05 8.95
C PHE A 17 -12.23 0.13 9.47
N ILE A 18 -12.70 0.85 10.49
CA ILE A 18 -11.91 1.92 11.13
C ILE A 18 -10.58 1.36 11.64
N ALA A 19 -10.63 0.26 12.39
CA ALA A 19 -9.43 -0.40 12.91
C ALA A 19 -8.53 -0.92 11.77
N ALA A 20 -9.11 -1.56 10.75
CA ALA A 20 -8.37 -2.09 9.60
C ALA A 20 -7.69 -0.99 8.79
N THR A 21 -8.27 0.22 8.69
CA THR A 21 -7.60 1.37 8.03
C THR A 21 -6.33 1.78 8.77
N VAL A 22 -6.38 1.86 10.10
CA VAL A 22 -5.20 2.19 10.92
C VAL A 22 -4.13 1.11 10.79
N VAL A 23 -4.52 -0.15 11.05
CA VAL A 23 -3.61 -1.30 10.97
C VAL A 23 -3.01 -1.43 9.58
N GLY A 24 -3.83 -1.34 8.53
CA GLY A 24 -3.37 -1.47 7.15
C GLY A 24 -2.40 -0.37 6.75
N THR A 25 -2.59 0.87 7.23
CA THR A 25 -1.64 1.97 6.99
C THR A 25 -0.31 1.68 7.67
N LEU A 26 -0.34 1.38 8.97
CA LEU A 26 0.89 1.14 9.73
C LEU A 26 1.65 -0.10 9.24
N THR A 27 0.95 -1.20 8.92
CA THR A 27 1.63 -2.41 8.42
C THR A 27 2.24 -2.20 7.04
N HIS A 28 1.63 -1.35 6.20
CA HIS A 28 2.21 -0.97 4.90
C HIS A 28 3.53 -0.23 5.11
N GLU A 29 3.55 0.77 5.99
CA GLU A 29 4.79 1.51 6.32
C GLU A 29 5.85 0.60 6.98
N LEU A 30 5.42 -0.35 7.82
CA LEU A 30 6.31 -1.37 8.38
C LEU A 30 6.90 -2.29 7.30
N GLY A 31 6.19 -2.51 6.19
CA GLY A 31 6.70 -3.23 5.02
C GLY A 31 7.90 -2.53 4.39
N HIS A 32 7.82 -1.20 4.22
CA HIS A 32 8.97 -0.39 3.77
C HIS A 32 10.12 -0.46 4.79
N ILE A 33 9.81 -0.31 6.08
CA ILE A 33 10.82 -0.29 7.16
C ILE A 33 11.57 -1.61 7.23
N ALA A 34 10.88 -2.74 7.08
CA ALA A 34 11.50 -4.05 7.11
C ALA A 34 12.59 -4.17 6.04
N VAL A 35 12.29 -3.74 4.80
CA VAL A 35 13.25 -3.78 3.70
C VAL A 35 14.38 -2.77 3.91
N ALA A 36 14.05 -1.54 4.32
CA ALA A 36 15.04 -0.50 4.59
C ALA A 36 16.06 -0.93 5.66
N LYS A 37 15.60 -1.54 6.76
CA LYS A 37 16.50 -2.08 7.80
C LYS A 37 17.36 -3.23 7.31
N MET A 38 16.83 -4.11 6.44
CA MET A 38 17.61 -5.19 5.83
C MET A 38 18.75 -4.66 4.95
N LEU A 39 18.58 -3.48 4.36
CA LEU A 39 19.58 -2.80 3.55
C LEU A 39 20.50 -1.87 4.37
N GLY A 40 20.31 -1.79 5.69
CA GLY A 40 21.16 -1.02 6.59
C GLY A 40 20.77 0.45 6.78
N TYR A 41 19.59 0.87 6.31
CA TYR A 41 19.07 2.21 6.57
C TYR A 41 18.61 2.36 8.02
N LYS A 42 18.76 3.57 8.56
CA LYS A 42 17.98 4.03 9.70
C LYS A 42 16.58 4.38 9.22
N THR A 43 15.59 4.26 10.10
CA THR A 43 14.18 4.45 9.74
C THR A 43 13.42 5.16 10.84
N GLU A 44 12.54 6.08 10.47
CA GLU A 44 11.55 6.67 11.38
C GLU A 44 10.14 6.45 10.81
N LEU A 45 9.21 6.08 11.69
CA LEU A 45 7.83 5.82 11.35
C LEU A 45 6.96 7.00 11.78
N HIS A 46 6.22 7.55 10.83
CA HIS A 46 5.18 8.55 11.07
C HIS A 46 3.81 7.93 10.80
N TYR A 47 2.74 8.62 11.18
CA TYR A 47 1.38 8.09 11.10
C TYR A 47 0.89 7.72 9.68
N ALA A 48 1.47 8.32 8.64
CA ALA A 48 1.05 8.15 7.25
C ALA A 48 2.19 7.84 6.28
N TYR A 49 3.43 7.84 6.75
CA TYR A 49 4.62 7.62 5.94
C TYR A 49 5.78 7.15 6.82
N MET A 50 6.84 6.68 6.20
CA MET A 50 8.14 6.46 6.84
C MET A 50 9.22 7.24 6.11
N VAL A 51 10.31 7.53 6.84
CA VAL A 51 11.56 8.04 6.25
C VAL A 51 12.67 7.02 6.49
N HIS A 52 13.59 6.94 5.54
CA HIS A 52 14.80 6.12 5.62
C HIS A 52 16.01 6.95 5.20
N TYR A 53 17.14 6.75 5.87
CA TYR A 53 18.36 7.54 5.66
C TYR A 53 19.60 6.81 6.23
N ASP A 54 20.78 7.33 5.92
CA ASP A 54 22.10 6.91 6.43
C ASP A 54 22.44 5.42 6.18
N SER A 55 22.08 4.84 5.03
CA SER A 55 22.64 3.53 4.70
C SER A 55 24.12 3.65 4.31
N PRO A 56 24.95 2.61 4.53
CA PRO A 56 26.35 2.64 4.10
C PRO A 56 26.53 2.95 2.61
N HIS A 57 25.60 2.47 1.77
CA HIS A 57 25.62 2.69 0.32
C HIS A 57 25.15 4.09 -0.08
N GLU A 58 24.16 4.62 0.62
CA GLU A 58 23.68 6.00 0.43
C GLU A 58 24.77 7.00 0.82
N LEU A 59 25.42 6.79 1.96
CA LEU A 59 26.55 7.62 2.41
C LEU A 59 27.72 7.54 1.42
N GLU A 60 28.08 6.34 0.94
CA GLU A 60 29.11 6.17 -0.09
C GLU A 60 28.77 6.96 -1.38
N PHE A 61 27.50 6.95 -1.80
CA PHE A 61 27.05 7.68 -2.98
C PHE A 61 27.17 9.20 -2.79
N TYR A 62 26.68 9.75 -1.67
CA TYR A 62 26.74 11.18 -1.41
C TYR A 62 28.17 11.68 -1.21
N ASP A 63 28.99 10.95 -0.45
CA ASP A 63 30.41 11.28 -0.27
C ASP A 63 31.16 11.29 -1.60
N PHE A 64 30.90 10.31 -2.47
CA PHE A 64 31.49 10.25 -3.80
C PHE A 64 31.02 11.41 -4.68
N TYR A 65 29.73 11.75 -4.65
CA TYR A 65 29.17 12.85 -5.41
C TYR A 65 29.73 14.21 -4.97
N ASP A 66 29.80 14.47 -3.67
CA ASP A 66 30.28 15.75 -3.13
C ASP A 66 31.75 15.98 -3.47
N GLN A 67 32.58 14.93 -3.38
CA GLN A 67 34.00 14.99 -3.74
C GLN A 67 34.22 15.20 -5.25
N ASN A 68 33.33 14.72 -6.11
CA ASN A 68 33.54 14.67 -7.56
C ASN A 68 32.55 15.51 -8.38
N SER A 69 31.69 16.29 -7.73
CA SER A 69 30.57 17.04 -8.35
C SER A 69 30.98 17.84 -9.59
N LYS A 70 32.07 18.62 -9.50
CA LYS A 70 32.59 19.43 -10.63
C LYS A 70 33.02 18.59 -11.84
N VAL A 71 33.54 17.38 -11.60
CA VAL A 71 33.99 16.46 -12.66
C VAL A 71 32.80 15.77 -13.32
N ILE A 72 31.80 15.38 -12.50
CA ILE A 72 30.55 14.78 -12.96
C ILE A 72 29.76 15.77 -13.82
N THR A 73 29.58 17.01 -13.37
CA THR A 73 28.84 18.05 -14.14
C THR A 73 29.59 18.45 -15.41
N GLY A 74 30.92 18.47 -15.36
CA GLY A 74 31.75 18.78 -16.53
C GLY A 74 31.96 17.62 -17.49
N ASN A 75 31.51 16.41 -17.15
CA ASN A 75 31.71 15.17 -17.90
C ASN A 75 33.18 14.93 -18.32
N LYS A 76 34.11 15.25 -17.41
CA LYS A 76 35.55 15.38 -17.75
C LYS A 76 36.37 14.09 -17.60
N ASP A 77 35.88 13.13 -16.80
CA ASP A 77 36.61 11.90 -16.49
C ASP A 77 35.71 10.66 -16.65
N PRO A 78 35.98 9.81 -17.66
CA PRO A 78 35.21 8.58 -17.91
C PRO A 78 35.16 7.59 -16.74
N GLU A 79 36.21 7.47 -15.93
CA GLU A 79 36.25 6.52 -14.81
C GLU A 79 35.35 6.99 -13.67
N ILE A 80 35.41 8.28 -13.34
CA ILE A 80 34.55 8.90 -12.32
C ILE A 80 33.08 8.82 -12.75
N ILE A 81 32.78 9.06 -14.04
CA ILE A 81 31.43 8.94 -14.57
C ILE A 81 30.92 7.50 -14.49
N LYS A 82 31.79 6.52 -14.79
CA LYS A 82 31.43 5.10 -14.70
C LYS A 82 31.10 4.72 -13.26
N LYS A 83 31.96 5.08 -12.30
CA LYS A 83 31.71 4.81 -10.87
C LYS A 83 30.46 5.53 -10.36
N PHE A 84 30.23 6.78 -10.76
CA PHE A 84 29.00 7.51 -10.43
C PHE A 84 27.75 6.77 -10.92
N LYS A 85 27.75 6.30 -12.17
CA LYS A 85 26.63 5.53 -12.73
C LYS A 85 26.40 4.23 -11.96
N GLU A 86 27.47 3.51 -11.61
CA GLU A 86 27.37 2.27 -10.82
C GLU A 86 26.76 2.50 -9.44
N LEU A 87 27.20 3.53 -8.73
CA LEU A 87 26.65 3.89 -7.41
C LEU A 87 25.19 4.35 -7.52
N ARG A 88 24.88 5.18 -8.51
CA ARG A 88 23.51 5.64 -8.77
C ARG A 88 22.55 4.49 -9.10
N GLU A 89 22.98 3.53 -9.91
CA GLU A 89 22.16 2.36 -10.23
C GLU A 89 21.98 1.42 -9.04
N ARG A 90 22.96 1.35 -8.13
CA ARG A 90 22.80 0.63 -6.86
C ARG A 90 21.76 1.31 -5.97
N ASP A 91 21.91 2.62 -5.74
CA ASP A 91 20.98 3.43 -4.95
C ASP A 91 19.53 3.31 -5.46
N LYS A 92 19.33 3.43 -6.78
CA LYS A 92 18.01 3.19 -7.40
C LYS A 92 17.43 1.82 -7.11
N LYS A 93 18.25 0.76 -7.13
CA LYS A 93 17.79 -0.61 -6.84
C LYS A 93 17.40 -0.77 -5.38
N GLU A 94 18.15 -0.19 -4.46
CA GLU A 94 17.82 -0.22 -3.04
C GLU A 94 16.53 0.53 -2.76
N ASN A 95 16.38 1.75 -3.30
CA ASN A 95 15.16 2.52 -3.19
C ASN A 95 13.96 1.75 -3.79
N LEU A 96 14.13 1.10 -4.95
CA LEU A 96 13.10 0.24 -5.52
C LEU A 96 12.67 -0.87 -4.56
N LEU A 97 13.62 -1.55 -3.93
CA LEU A 97 13.32 -2.61 -2.95
C LEU A 97 12.54 -2.05 -1.75
N VAL A 98 12.95 -0.90 -1.22
CA VAL A 98 12.25 -0.24 -0.11
C VAL A 98 10.83 0.12 -0.51
N VAL A 99 10.63 0.79 -1.65
CA VAL A 99 9.30 1.17 -2.17
C VAL A 99 8.42 -0.05 -2.44
N LEU A 100 8.98 -1.17 -2.88
CA LEU A 100 8.21 -2.41 -3.06
C LEU A 100 7.74 -3.02 -1.74
N GLY A 101 8.43 -2.76 -0.62
CA GLY A 101 8.14 -3.36 0.68
C GLY A 101 6.69 -3.19 1.15
N GLY A 102 6.15 -1.97 1.07
CA GLY A 102 4.76 -1.67 1.47
C GLY A 102 3.70 -2.34 0.60
N PRO A 103 3.67 -2.09 -0.73
CA PRO A 103 2.75 -2.75 -1.65
C PRO A 103 2.82 -4.27 -1.58
N LEU A 104 4.02 -4.86 -1.51
CA LEU A 104 4.16 -6.32 -1.37
C LEU A 104 3.60 -6.82 -0.04
N GLN A 105 3.87 -6.12 1.07
CA GLN A 105 3.31 -6.48 2.39
C GLN A 105 1.78 -6.50 2.35
N THR A 106 1.15 -5.46 1.80
CA THR A 106 -0.31 -5.35 1.73
C THR A 106 -0.91 -6.40 0.80
N MET A 107 -0.30 -6.63 -0.37
CA MET A 107 -0.73 -7.65 -1.31
C MET A 107 -0.58 -9.06 -0.75
N LEU A 108 0.52 -9.36 -0.08
CA LEU A 108 0.75 -10.67 0.57
C LEU A 108 -0.29 -10.92 1.66
N THR A 109 -0.53 -9.94 2.54
CA THR A 109 -1.50 -10.03 3.62
C THR A 109 -2.91 -10.30 3.08
N GLY A 110 -3.33 -9.56 2.05
CA GLY A 110 -4.63 -9.77 1.45
C GLY A 110 -4.75 -11.06 0.66
N THR A 111 -3.68 -11.50 0.01
CA THR A 111 -3.65 -12.80 -0.67
C THR A 111 -3.77 -13.96 0.32
N ILE A 112 -3.05 -13.91 1.45
CA ILE A 112 -3.17 -14.91 2.53
C ILE A 112 -4.60 -14.95 3.07
N GLY A 113 -5.19 -13.78 3.37
CA GLY A 113 -6.57 -13.66 3.80
C GLY A 113 -7.54 -14.31 2.82
N PHE A 114 -7.37 -14.03 1.52
CA PHE A 114 -8.20 -14.59 0.45
C PHE A 114 -8.07 -16.11 0.36
N LEU A 115 -6.84 -16.63 0.34
CA LEU A 115 -6.58 -18.07 0.22
C LEU A 115 -7.18 -18.84 1.39
N LEU A 116 -6.98 -18.36 2.63
CA LEU A 116 -7.55 -18.99 3.82
C LEU A 116 -9.08 -18.97 3.80
N LEU A 117 -9.70 -17.88 3.33
CA LEU A 117 -11.14 -17.79 3.18
C LEU A 117 -11.65 -18.72 2.08
N TRP A 118 -10.93 -18.79 0.95
CA TRP A 118 -11.26 -19.64 -0.19
C TRP A 118 -11.20 -21.12 0.14
N PHE A 119 -10.19 -21.58 0.89
CA PHE A 119 -10.10 -22.97 1.31
C PHE A 119 -11.18 -23.35 2.32
N ASN A 120 -11.59 -22.41 3.17
CA ASN A 120 -12.68 -22.61 4.12
C ASN A 120 -14.07 -22.34 3.55
N ARG A 121 -14.20 -22.06 2.24
CA ARG A 121 -15.48 -21.67 1.61
C ARG A 121 -16.62 -22.67 1.80
N LYS A 122 -16.31 -23.97 1.89
CA LYS A 122 -17.32 -25.03 2.09
C LYS A 122 -17.96 -24.98 3.47
N LYS A 123 -17.30 -24.34 4.45
CA LYS A 123 -17.80 -24.13 5.81
C LYS A 123 -18.58 -22.82 5.96
N ILE A 124 -18.72 -22.04 4.89
CA ILE A 124 -19.49 -20.79 4.91
C ILE A 124 -20.97 -21.16 4.78
N GLY A 125 -21.71 -21.02 5.88
CA GLY A 125 -23.16 -21.17 5.90
C GLY A 125 -23.88 -19.88 5.53
N ASN A 126 -25.08 -19.69 6.07
CA ASN A 126 -25.90 -18.49 5.83
C ASN A 126 -25.33 -17.21 6.47
N LYS A 127 -24.37 -17.33 7.39
CA LYS A 127 -23.71 -16.23 8.09
C LYS A 127 -22.22 -16.53 8.23
N LEU A 128 -21.40 -15.49 8.11
CA LEU A 128 -19.97 -15.58 8.38
C LEU A 128 -19.69 -15.60 9.90
N THR A 129 -18.74 -16.42 10.31
CA THR A 129 -18.20 -16.44 11.68
C THR A 129 -17.23 -15.28 11.91
N LEU A 130 -16.89 -14.98 13.17
CA LEU A 130 -15.91 -13.94 13.49
C LEU A 130 -14.56 -14.17 12.81
N VAL A 131 -14.06 -15.41 12.81
CA VAL A 131 -12.79 -15.77 12.13
C VAL A 131 -12.89 -15.51 10.63
N GLN A 132 -14.02 -15.86 10.00
CA GLN A 132 -14.22 -15.59 8.58
C GLN A 132 -14.29 -14.08 8.29
N TRP A 133 -14.86 -13.28 9.19
CA TRP A 133 -14.82 -11.82 9.07
C TRP A 133 -13.40 -11.27 9.15
N VAL A 134 -12.58 -11.76 10.08
CA VAL A 134 -11.16 -11.38 10.14
C VAL A 134 -10.45 -11.69 8.82
N LEU A 135 -10.69 -12.87 8.23
CA LEU A 135 -10.12 -13.22 6.92
C LEU A 135 -10.64 -12.32 5.78
N VAL A 136 -11.91 -11.90 5.83
CA VAL A 136 -12.46 -10.90 4.90
C VAL A 136 -11.72 -9.57 5.06
N PHE A 137 -11.50 -9.10 6.30
CA PHE A 137 -10.76 -7.86 6.55
C PHE A 137 -9.31 -7.96 6.06
N LEU A 138 -8.62 -9.09 6.30
CA LEU A 138 -7.28 -9.31 5.75
C LEU A 138 -7.30 -9.23 4.23
N THR A 139 -8.23 -9.91 3.58
CA THR A 139 -8.39 -9.85 2.10
C THR A 139 -8.56 -8.41 1.61
N PHE A 140 -9.29 -7.60 2.37
CA PHE A 140 -9.55 -6.20 2.04
C PHE A 140 -8.33 -5.28 2.14
N PHE A 141 -7.15 -5.75 2.57
CA PHE A 141 -5.90 -5.00 2.42
C PHE A 141 -5.57 -4.74 0.95
N LEU A 142 -6.01 -5.63 0.04
CA LEU A 142 -5.91 -5.43 -1.40
C LEU A 142 -6.70 -4.21 -1.90
N SER A 143 -7.66 -3.69 -1.12
CA SER A 143 -8.42 -2.49 -1.50
C SER A 143 -7.55 -1.24 -1.63
N ARG A 144 -6.37 -1.19 -0.99
CA ARG A 144 -5.40 -0.10 -1.16
C ARG A 144 -4.95 0.05 -2.62
N GLN A 145 -4.70 -1.07 -3.31
CA GLN A 145 -4.30 -1.06 -4.72
C GLN A 145 -5.38 -0.45 -5.63
N VAL A 146 -6.64 -0.80 -5.36
CA VAL A 146 -7.79 -0.22 -6.06
C VAL A 146 -7.95 1.26 -5.70
N TYR A 147 -7.83 1.62 -4.42
CA TYR A 147 -7.96 3.00 -3.94
C TYR A 147 -6.88 3.92 -4.52
N ASN A 148 -5.62 3.51 -4.51
CA ASN A 148 -4.49 4.29 -5.06
C ASN A 148 -4.71 4.57 -6.55
N PHE A 149 -5.07 3.55 -7.33
CA PHE A 149 -5.32 3.72 -8.75
C PHE A 149 -6.52 4.64 -9.04
N LEU A 150 -7.65 4.46 -8.34
CA LEU A 150 -8.82 5.32 -8.49
C LEU A 150 -8.53 6.77 -8.05
N SER A 151 -7.73 6.94 -7.00
CA SER A 151 -7.28 8.26 -6.55
C SER A 151 -6.40 8.92 -7.60
N GLY A 152 -5.48 8.17 -8.22
CA GLY A 152 -4.67 8.64 -9.35
C GLY A 152 -5.52 9.14 -10.53
N ILE A 153 -6.57 8.39 -10.91
CA ILE A 153 -7.53 8.81 -11.93
C ILE A 153 -8.25 10.10 -11.50
N LEU A 154 -8.72 10.17 -10.25
CA LEU A 154 -9.42 11.34 -9.73
C LEU A 154 -8.51 12.59 -9.78
N PHE A 155 -7.24 12.45 -9.38
CA PHE A 155 -6.24 13.52 -9.50
C PHE A 155 -6.01 13.93 -10.95
N LEU A 156 -5.96 12.97 -11.88
CA LEU A 156 -5.82 13.25 -13.30
C LEU A 156 -7.01 14.08 -13.82
N ILE A 157 -8.24 13.72 -13.45
CA ILE A 157 -9.45 14.42 -13.89
C ILE A 157 -9.53 15.84 -13.29
N ILE A 158 -9.20 16.00 -12.00
CA ILE A 158 -9.34 17.29 -11.29
C ILE A 158 -8.18 18.24 -11.59
N LYS A 159 -6.94 17.75 -11.57
CA LYS A 159 -5.72 18.57 -11.68
C LYS A 159 -5.04 18.50 -13.05
N GLY A 160 -5.53 17.66 -13.96
CA GLY A 160 -4.93 17.44 -15.28
C GLY A 160 -3.59 16.69 -15.24
N LYS A 161 -3.15 16.20 -14.08
CA LYS A 161 -1.88 15.50 -13.89
C LYS A 161 -2.04 14.34 -12.92
N TRP A 162 -1.31 13.26 -13.17
CA TRP A 162 -1.27 12.11 -12.28
C TRP A 162 -0.60 12.47 -10.94
N GLY A 163 -1.08 11.92 -9.83
CA GLY A 163 -0.47 12.12 -8.51
C GLY A 163 0.89 11.42 -8.43
N HIS A 164 1.93 12.11 -7.94
CA HIS A 164 3.30 11.56 -7.88
C HIS A 164 3.67 11.02 -6.48
N GLY A 165 2.70 10.93 -5.56
CA GLY A 165 2.94 10.58 -4.16
C GLY A 165 3.05 9.08 -3.88
N ASP A 166 2.38 8.24 -4.67
CA ASP A 166 2.10 6.85 -4.32
C ASP A 166 3.20 5.88 -4.80
N ASP A 167 3.35 4.76 -4.09
CA ASP A 167 4.39 3.76 -4.33
C ASP A 167 4.32 3.17 -5.74
N GLU A 168 3.11 2.86 -6.24
CA GLU A 168 2.93 2.28 -7.58
C GLU A 168 3.37 3.25 -8.70
N THR A 169 3.27 4.55 -8.47
CA THR A 169 3.76 5.58 -9.39
C THR A 169 5.29 5.63 -9.38
N ARG A 170 5.90 5.57 -8.20
CA ARG A 170 7.37 5.52 -8.05
C ARG A 170 7.96 4.26 -8.69
N ILE A 171 7.33 3.11 -8.48
CA ILE A 171 7.75 1.85 -9.13
C ILE A 171 7.67 1.98 -10.64
N SER A 172 6.58 2.54 -11.18
CA SER A 172 6.44 2.73 -12.63
C SER A 172 7.56 3.62 -13.18
N GLN A 173 7.91 4.72 -12.48
CA GLN A 173 9.00 5.62 -12.88
C GLN A 173 10.38 4.95 -12.82
N LEU A 174 10.63 4.11 -11.81
CA LEU A 174 11.90 3.39 -11.69
C LEU A 174 12.13 2.36 -12.81
N PHE A 175 11.05 1.87 -13.42
CA PHE A 175 11.09 0.97 -14.58
C PHE A 175 10.91 1.69 -15.92
N ASP A 176 10.91 3.02 -15.96
CA ASP A 176 10.64 3.83 -17.15
C ASP A 176 9.28 3.48 -17.83
N LEU A 177 8.30 3.05 -17.03
CA LEU A 177 6.95 2.71 -17.47
C LEU A 177 6.00 3.91 -17.33
N PRO A 178 4.86 3.91 -18.05
CA PRO A 178 3.81 4.89 -17.81
C PRO A 178 3.37 4.88 -16.34
N VAL A 179 3.24 6.06 -15.73
CA VAL A 179 2.96 6.25 -14.29
C VAL A 179 1.74 5.49 -13.75
N TRP A 180 0.79 5.15 -14.61
CA TRP A 180 -0.44 4.43 -14.28
C TRP A 180 -0.33 2.91 -14.45
N PHE A 181 0.74 2.39 -15.06
CA PHE A 181 0.83 1.00 -15.51
C PHE A 181 0.83 0.00 -14.35
N VAL A 182 1.74 0.17 -13.39
CA VAL A 182 1.83 -0.73 -12.22
C VAL A 182 0.56 -0.62 -11.36
N GLY A 183 0.06 0.60 -11.16
CA GLY A 183 -1.19 0.84 -10.44
C GLY A 183 -2.40 0.16 -11.09
N LEU A 184 -2.52 0.21 -12.42
CA LEU A 184 -3.59 -0.47 -13.15
C LEU A 184 -3.50 -1.98 -12.99
N ALA A 185 -2.30 -2.56 -13.20
CA ALA A 185 -2.09 -4.00 -13.14
C ALA A 185 -2.45 -4.56 -11.75
N THR A 186 -1.94 -3.93 -10.69
CA THR A 186 -2.20 -4.32 -9.30
C THR A 186 -3.66 -4.09 -8.90
N ALA A 187 -4.27 -2.97 -9.31
CA ALA A 187 -5.68 -2.69 -9.06
C ALA A 187 -6.61 -3.71 -9.72
N LEU A 188 -6.31 -4.16 -10.95
CA LEU A 188 -7.11 -5.19 -11.62
C LEU A 188 -7.05 -6.53 -10.88
N ILE A 189 -5.85 -6.96 -10.46
CA ILE A 189 -5.68 -8.20 -9.68
C ILE A 189 -6.45 -8.10 -8.36
N ALA A 190 -6.28 -6.99 -7.65
CA ALA A 190 -6.99 -6.72 -6.41
C ALA A 190 -8.52 -6.71 -6.60
N ALA A 191 -9.02 -6.03 -7.65
CA ALA A 191 -10.43 -5.95 -7.95
C ALA A 191 -11.06 -7.33 -8.18
N VAL A 192 -10.36 -8.24 -8.87
CA VAL A 192 -10.83 -9.63 -9.06
C VAL A 192 -10.97 -10.35 -7.71
N PHE A 193 -9.96 -10.26 -6.84
CA PHE A 193 -9.98 -10.94 -5.54
C PHE A 193 -11.08 -10.37 -4.62
N LEU A 194 -11.23 -9.04 -4.60
CA LEU A 194 -12.28 -8.37 -3.84
C LEU A 194 -13.67 -8.69 -4.38
N ALA A 195 -13.85 -8.72 -5.71
CA ALA A 195 -15.12 -9.10 -6.33
C ALA A 195 -15.51 -10.54 -5.99
N ILE A 196 -14.57 -11.49 -6.06
CA ILE A 196 -14.81 -12.88 -5.64
C ILE A 196 -15.19 -12.91 -4.15
N THR A 197 -14.49 -12.18 -3.31
CA THR A 197 -14.78 -12.13 -1.87
C THR A 197 -16.20 -11.64 -1.60
N VAL A 198 -16.57 -10.48 -2.15
CA VAL A 198 -17.88 -9.86 -1.89
C VAL A 198 -19.02 -10.66 -2.53
N PHE A 199 -18.88 -11.05 -3.80
CA PHE A 199 -19.99 -11.62 -4.57
C PHE A 199 -20.08 -13.15 -4.51
N LYS A 200 -19.02 -13.84 -4.10
CA LYS A 200 -18.99 -15.31 -4.00
C LYS A 200 -18.82 -15.83 -2.58
N LEU A 201 -18.00 -15.19 -1.74
CA LEU A 201 -17.71 -15.68 -0.39
C LEU A 201 -18.62 -15.09 0.69
N ILE A 202 -19.02 -13.82 0.57
CA ILE A 202 -19.97 -13.21 1.53
C ILE A 202 -21.42 -13.65 1.20
N PRO A 203 -22.19 -14.17 2.18
CA PRO A 203 -23.59 -14.52 2.00
C PRO A 203 -24.43 -13.35 1.48
N LYS A 204 -25.35 -13.60 0.53
CA LYS A 204 -26.15 -12.56 -0.15
C LYS A 204 -26.86 -11.61 0.81
N GLN A 205 -27.32 -12.12 1.95
CA GLN A 205 -28.05 -11.37 2.98
C GLN A 205 -27.14 -10.34 3.69
N GLN A 206 -25.84 -10.60 3.80
CA GLN A 206 -24.89 -9.74 4.54
C GLN A 206 -24.16 -8.74 3.63
N ARG A 207 -24.24 -8.87 2.30
CA ARG A 207 -23.46 -8.06 1.35
C ARG A 207 -23.77 -6.57 1.44
N LEU A 208 -25.04 -6.18 1.47
CA LEU A 208 -25.40 -4.77 1.54
C LEU A 208 -24.89 -4.14 2.85
N THR A 209 -25.06 -4.87 3.97
CA THR A 209 -24.54 -4.44 5.28
C THR A 209 -23.02 -4.26 5.22
N PHE A 210 -22.31 -5.19 4.57
CA PHE A 210 -20.86 -5.12 4.42
C PHE A 210 -20.39 -3.95 3.53
N ILE A 211 -21.00 -3.75 2.36
CA ILE A 211 -20.61 -2.69 1.43
C ILE A 211 -20.85 -1.31 2.06
N THR A 212 -22.02 -1.11 2.68
CA THR A 212 -22.36 0.16 3.34
C THR A 212 -21.46 0.43 4.54
N ALA A 213 -21.19 -0.59 5.37
CA ALA A 213 -20.25 -0.47 6.48
C ALA A 213 -18.81 -0.21 6.01
N GLY A 214 -18.40 -0.79 4.86
CA GLY A 214 -17.10 -0.57 4.24
C GLY A 214 -16.89 0.88 3.84
N ILE A 215 -17.84 1.46 3.11
CA ILE A 215 -17.77 2.87 2.69
C ILE A 215 -17.73 3.80 3.90
N ILE A 216 -18.64 3.61 4.86
CA ILE A 216 -18.76 4.48 6.04
C ILE A 216 -17.54 4.31 6.97
N GLY A 217 -17.17 3.06 7.26
CA GLY A 217 -16.09 2.74 8.18
C GLY A 217 -14.71 3.11 7.66
N SER A 218 -14.43 2.89 6.37
CA SER A 218 -13.15 3.33 5.78
C SER A 218 -13.05 4.84 5.70
N GLY A 219 -14.14 5.54 5.33
CA GLY A 219 -14.18 7.00 5.33
C GLY A 219 -13.92 7.60 6.71
N PHE A 220 -14.59 7.09 7.75
CA PHE A 220 -14.30 7.48 9.12
C PHE A 220 -12.90 7.07 9.57
N GLY A 221 -12.42 5.89 9.19
CA GLY A 221 -11.08 5.40 9.52
C GLY A 221 -10.00 6.36 9.02
N VAL A 222 -10.10 6.79 7.77
CA VAL A 222 -9.19 7.76 7.16
C VAL A 222 -9.24 9.10 7.91
N LEU A 223 -10.44 9.61 8.20
CA LEU A 223 -10.61 10.88 8.92
C LEU A 223 -10.06 10.81 10.35
N ILE A 224 -10.40 9.76 11.09
CA ILE A 224 -9.98 9.56 12.48
C ILE A 224 -8.46 9.41 12.54
N TRP A 225 -7.88 8.58 11.67
CA TRP A 225 -6.46 8.31 11.68
C TRP A 225 -5.63 9.48 11.14
N LEU A 226 -5.84 9.88 9.89
CA LEU A 226 -4.95 10.84 9.24
C LEU A 226 -5.12 12.27 9.74
N LYS A 227 -6.30 12.63 10.27
CA LYS A 227 -6.56 14.01 10.71
C LYS A 227 -6.42 14.22 12.21
N TYR A 228 -6.78 13.24 13.04
CA TYR A 228 -6.90 13.44 14.48
C TYR A 228 -5.89 12.62 15.29
N PHE A 229 -5.92 11.29 15.18
CA PHE A 229 -5.13 10.42 16.07
C PHE A 229 -3.69 10.22 15.60
N GLY A 230 -3.50 9.97 14.30
CA GLY A 230 -2.21 9.69 13.70
C GLY A 230 -1.17 10.76 14.02
N PRO A 231 -1.41 12.04 13.66
CA PRO A 231 -0.47 13.13 13.93
C PRO A 231 -0.11 13.35 15.41
N VAL A 232 -0.96 12.89 16.34
CA VAL A 232 -0.73 13.02 17.78
C VAL A 232 0.08 11.85 18.34
N ILE A 233 -0.16 10.64 17.84
CA ILE A 233 0.47 9.42 18.35
C ILE A 233 1.83 9.19 17.68
N LEU A 234 1.94 9.46 16.38
CA LEU A 234 3.14 9.28 15.56
C LEU A 234 3.35 10.52 14.67
N PRO A 235 3.75 11.67 15.27
CA PRO A 235 4.00 12.90 14.54
C PRO A 235 5.11 12.73 13.50
#